data_AF-A0A7V1AQC6-F1
#
_entry.id   AF-A0A7V1AQC6-F1
#
_cell.length_a   1.000
_cell.length_b   1.000
_cell.length_c   1.000
_cell.angle_alpha   90.00
_cell.angle_beta   90.00
_cell.angle_gamma   90.00
#
_symmetry.space_group_name_H-M   'P 1'
#
loop_
_entity.id
_entity.type
_entity.pdbx_description
1 polymer ?
#
loop_
_entity_poly.entity_id
_entity_poly.type
_entity_poly.pdbx_seq_one_letter_code
_entity_poly.pdbx_strand_id
1 'polypeptide(L)'
;MYDQIIFEIGAKGRQGYSLPKMTIRQKPLEKIIPKRFLRGKPAELPEISEPEAVRHFVHLSNKNYHVDKGLYPLGSCTMKYNPKVNEDASRLEGFAALHPQQESEDVQGALQLMYELS
;
A
#
# COMPACT_ATOMS: atom_id res chain seq x y z
N MET A 1 22.93 2.89 12.86
CA MET A 1 21.67 3.48 12.35
C MET A 1 20.90 2.53 11.43
N TYR A 2 21.57 1.68 10.62
CA TYR A 2 20.93 0.87 9.57
C TYR A 2 20.34 -0.51 9.98
N ASP A 3 20.12 -0.76 11.28
CA ASP A 3 19.42 -1.98 11.74
C ASP A 3 18.24 -1.67 12.66
N GLN A 4 17.84 -0.40 12.74
CA GLN A 4 16.68 0.02 13.52
C GLN A 4 15.39 -0.40 12.82
N ILE A 5 14.42 -0.87 13.60
CA ILE A 5 13.06 -1.10 13.09
C ILE A 5 12.36 0.24 12.86
N ILE A 6 11.30 0.25 12.05
CA ILE A 6 10.59 1.48 11.67
C ILE A 6 10.07 2.30 12.88
N PHE A 7 9.82 1.64 14.01
CA PHE A 7 9.36 2.26 15.27
C PHE A 7 10.47 2.94 16.09
N GLU A 8 11.74 2.61 15.83
CA GLU A 8 12.91 3.21 16.49
C GLU A 8 13.48 4.38 15.69
N ILE A 9 12.94 4.61 14.49
CA ILE A 9 13.24 5.74 13.62
C ILE A 9 12.17 6.81 13.88
N GLY A 10 12.47 8.06 13.54
CA GLY A 10 11.49 9.12 13.58
C GLY A 10 11.53 9.94 14.87
N ALA A 11 10.43 10.64 15.13
CA ALA A 11 10.22 11.40 16.35
C ALA A 11 8.73 11.63 16.57
N LYS A 12 8.33 11.75 17.85
CA LYS A 12 6.94 12.04 18.22
C LYS A 12 6.39 13.26 17.49
N GLY A 13 5.20 13.14 16.92
CA GLY A 13 4.48 14.16 16.16
C GLY A 13 4.87 14.26 14.68
N ARG A 14 5.85 13.48 14.20
CA ARG A 14 6.30 13.57 12.81
C ARG A 14 5.30 12.92 11.86
N GLN A 15 5.07 13.60 10.73
CA GLN A 15 4.13 13.18 9.69
C GLN A 15 4.85 12.98 8.36
N GLY A 16 4.58 11.85 7.72
CA GLY A 16 5.15 11.48 6.42
C GLY A 16 4.13 11.48 5.28
N TYR A 17 3.00 12.16 5.47
CA TYR A 17 1.92 12.24 4.49
C TYR A 17 1.47 13.69 4.31
N SER A 18 0.90 13.95 3.14
CA SER A 18 0.17 15.19 2.85
C SER A 18 -1.24 14.82 2.41
N LEU A 19 -2.23 15.17 3.22
CA LEU A 19 -3.63 15.02 2.83
C LEU A 19 -4.10 16.30 2.11
N PRO A 20 -5.01 16.20 1.12
CA PRO A 20 -5.64 17.36 0.53
C PRO A 20 -6.25 18.27 1.59
N LYS A 21 -6.30 19.58 1.31
CA LYS A 21 -6.93 20.55 2.22
C LYS A 21 -8.38 20.15 2.46
N MET A 22 -8.76 20.07 3.73
CA MET A 22 -10.13 19.77 4.12
C MET A 22 -11.06 20.91 3.70
N THR A 23 -11.98 20.64 2.78
CA THR A 23 -12.94 21.63 2.26
C THR A 23 -14.27 21.63 3.01
N ILE A 24 -14.48 20.67 3.92
CA ILE A 24 -15.75 20.46 4.63
C ILE A 24 -15.65 20.93 6.08
N ARG A 25 -16.72 21.54 6.61
CA ARG A 25 -16.81 21.98 8.00
C ARG A 25 -16.74 20.80 8.96
N GLN A 26 -15.75 20.79 9.84
CA GLN A 26 -15.55 19.73 10.81
C GLN A 26 -16.53 19.84 11.99
N LYS A 27 -17.03 18.68 12.44
CA LYS A 27 -17.69 18.52 13.75
C LYS A 27 -16.74 17.71 14.65
N PRO A 28 -16.65 18.02 15.95
CA PRO A 28 -15.89 17.19 16.90
C PRO A 28 -16.35 15.73 16.85
N LEU A 29 -15.41 14.78 16.92
CA LEU A 29 -15.70 13.34 16.83
C LEU A 29 -16.69 12.88 17.89
N GLU A 30 -16.67 13.50 19.07
CA GLU A 30 -17.56 13.21 20.20
C GLU A 30 -19.02 13.53 19.89
N LYS A 31 -19.29 14.37 18.87
CA LYS A 31 -20.65 14.66 18.38
C LYS A 31 -21.10 13.70 17.27
N ILE A 32 -20.20 12.87 16.75
CA ILE A 32 -20.46 11.95 15.62
C ILE A 32 -20.48 10.50 16.13
N ILE A 33 -19.54 10.13 16.99
CA ILE A 33 -19.33 8.77 17.46
C ILE A 33 -19.59 8.72 18.98
N PRO A 34 -20.50 7.84 19.46
CA PRO A 34 -20.72 7.67 20.90
C PRO A 34 -19.42 7.34 21.65
N LYS A 35 -19.20 7.96 22.81
CA LYS A 35 -17.95 7.86 23.59
C LYS A 35 -17.46 6.43 23.82
N ARG A 36 -18.37 5.47 24.01
CA ARG A 36 -18.04 4.05 24.21
C ARG A 36 -17.32 3.39 23.03
N PHE A 37 -17.40 3.98 21.84
CA PHE A 37 -16.76 3.51 20.62
C PHE A 37 -15.52 4.34 20.22
N LEU A 38 -15.22 5.43 20.96
CA LEU A 38 -14.01 6.22 20.71
C LEU A 38 -12.79 5.49 21.26
N ARG A 39 -11.71 5.50 20.47
CA ARG A 39 -10.44 4.91 20.87
C ARG A 39 -9.83 5.71 22.02
N GLY A 40 -9.60 5.08 23.17
CA GLY A 40 -9.06 5.76 24.37
C GLY A 40 -7.54 6.01 24.36
N LYS A 41 -6.79 5.33 23.48
CA LYS A 41 -5.34 5.50 23.30
C LYS A 41 -5.02 5.52 21.80
N PRO A 42 -4.15 6.39 21.29
CA PRO A 42 -3.73 6.36 19.89
C PRO A 42 -3.19 5.01 19.42
N ALA A 43 -3.13 4.82 18.11
CA ALA A 43 -2.42 3.68 17.52
C ALA A 43 -0.91 3.86 17.67
N GLU A 44 -0.21 2.76 17.98
CA GLU A 44 1.25 2.71 18.02
C GLU A 44 1.81 2.60 16.59
N LEU A 45 1.51 3.61 15.77
CA LEU A 45 2.04 3.72 14.41
C LEU A 45 3.37 4.50 14.43
N PRO A 46 4.32 4.19 13.53
CA PRO A 46 5.57 4.92 13.47
C PRO A 46 5.34 6.37 13.02
N GLU A 47 5.97 7.31 13.71
CA GLU A 47 5.91 8.74 13.44
C GLU A 47 7.17 9.15 12.68
N ILE A 48 7.15 8.96 11.36
CA ILE A 48 8.29 9.17 10.45
C ILE A 48 7.91 10.09 9.29
N SER A 49 8.90 10.77 8.72
CA SER A 49 8.74 11.56 7.49
C SER A 49 8.78 10.66 6.25
N GLU A 50 8.29 11.17 5.11
CA GLU A 50 8.33 10.45 3.83
C GLU A 50 9.77 10.04 3.43
N PRO A 51 10.80 10.89 3.51
CA PRO A 51 12.17 10.47 3.19
C PRO A 51 12.71 9.40 4.13
N GLU A 52 12.28 9.38 5.40
CA GLU A 52 12.66 8.31 6.35
C GLU A 52 12.01 6.98 5.98
N ALA A 53 10.72 7.00 5.60
CA ALA A 53 10.02 5.81 5.11
C ALA A 53 10.71 5.25 3.85
N VAL A 54 11.01 6.11 2.88
CA VAL A 54 11.70 5.73 1.64
C VAL A 54 13.06 5.10 1.95
N ARG A 55 13.90 5.76 2.75
CA ARG A 55 15.22 5.22 3.13
C ARG A 55 15.10 3.88 3.84
N HIS A 56 14.12 3.73 4.73
CA HIS A 56 13.89 2.50 5.47
C HIS A 56 13.56 1.33 4.53
N PHE A 57 12.57 1.48 3.65
CA PHE A 57 12.15 0.40 2.75
C PHE A 57 13.15 0.11 1.62
N VAL A 58 13.86 1.13 1.11
CA VAL A 58 14.97 0.93 0.16
C VAL A 58 16.12 0.16 0.82
N HIS A 59 16.41 0.44 2.09
CA HIS A 59 17.43 -0.33 2.82
C HIS A 59 17.01 -1.79 3.02
N LEU A 60 15.75 -2.03 3.40
CA LEU A 60 15.22 -3.39 3.52
C LEU A 60 15.23 -4.14 2.19
N SER A 61 14.92 -3.48 1.07
CA SER A 61 14.96 -4.14 -0.24
C SER A 61 16.37 -4.58 -0.64
N ASN A 62 17.40 -3.80 -0.31
CA ASN A 62 18.80 -4.14 -0.59
C ASN A 62 19.28 -5.37 0.21
N LYS A 63 18.73 -5.57 1.41
CA LYS A 63 18.98 -6.75 2.25
C LYS A 63 18.35 -8.02 1.70
N ASN A 64 17.33 -7.91 0.82
CA ASN A 64 16.66 -9.06 0.24
C ASN A 64 17.40 -9.62 -1.00
N TYR A 65 17.36 -10.94 -1.16
CA TYR A 65 17.67 -11.61 -2.43
C TYR A 65 16.34 -11.91 -3.14
N HIS A 66 16.31 -11.75 -4.46
CA HIS A 66 15.09 -11.82 -5.27
C HIS A 66 15.43 -12.06 -6.75
N VAL A 67 14.44 -12.45 -7.56
CA VAL A 67 14.62 -12.81 -8.97
C VAL A 67 15.21 -11.70 -9.84
N ASP A 68 14.96 -10.44 -9.49
CA ASP A 68 15.53 -9.29 -10.21
C ASP A 68 17.02 -9.06 -9.86
N LYS A 69 17.49 -9.62 -8.74
CA LYS A 69 18.89 -9.49 -8.29
C LYS A 69 19.80 -10.57 -8.87
N GLY A 70 19.26 -11.76 -9.15
CA GLY A 70 20.02 -12.87 -9.70
C GLY A 70 19.22 -14.18 -9.79
N LEU A 71 19.88 -15.24 -10.22
CA LEU A 71 19.28 -16.56 -10.38
C LEU A 71 18.70 -17.07 -9.04
N TYR A 72 17.47 -17.59 -9.09
CA TYR A 72 16.71 -18.01 -7.91
C TYR A 72 16.13 -19.43 -8.10
N PRO A 73 16.96 -20.50 -8.07
CA PRO A 73 16.59 -21.83 -8.56
C PRO A 73 15.84 -22.65 -7.51
N LEU A 74 14.63 -22.22 -7.14
CA LEU A 74 13.76 -22.99 -6.25
C LEU A 74 12.87 -23.96 -7.03
N GLY A 75 13.05 -25.25 -6.78
CA GLY A 75 12.17 -26.30 -7.31
C GLY A 75 10.72 -26.11 -6.86
N SER A 76 9.77 -26.47 -7.72
CA SER A 76 8.32 -26.30 -7.53
C SER A 76 7.79 -24.85 -7.48
N CYS A 77 8.64 -23.83 -7.42
CA CYS A 77 8.20 -22.42 -7.32
C CYS A 77 8.12 -21.70 -8.67
N THR A 78 8.73 -22.25 -9.72
CA THR A 78 8.78 -21.64 -11.07
C THR A 78 9.19 -20.16 -11.01
N MET A 79 10.33 -19.87 -10.36
CA MET A 79 10.89 -18.53 -10.19
C MET A 79 11.41 -17.96 -11.53
N LYS A 80 10.49 -17.67 -12.44
CA LYS A 80 10.72 -17.09 -13.75
C LYS A 80 10.86 -15.56 -13.65
N TYR A 81 11.28 -14.94 -14.75
CA TYR A 81 11.21 -13.49 -14.88
C TYR A 81 9.75 -12.99 -14.73
N ASN A 82 9.57 -11.90 -13.98
CA ASN A 82 8.32 -11.16 -13.86
C ASN A 82 8.35 -9.95 -14.82
N PRO A 83 7.67 -10.01 -15.99
CA PRO A 83 7.65 -8.91 -16.95
C PRO A 83 7.14 -7.61 -16.35
N LYS A 84 7.92 -6.52 -16.47
CA LYS A 84 7.53 -5.23 -15.89
C LYS A 84 6.27 -4.64 -16.52
N VAL A 85 5.99 -4.99 -17.79
CA VAL A 85 4.73 -4.67 -18.45
C VAL A 85 3.50 -5.20 -17.70
N ASN A 86 3.63 -6.28 -16.93
CA ASN A 86 2.51 -6.81 -16.14
C ASN A 86 2.19 -5.89 -14.94
N GLU A 87 3.20 -5.24 -14.37
CA GLU A 87 2.99 -4.23 -13.31
C GLU A 87 2.22 -3.03 -13.88
N ASP A 88 2.60 -2.55 -15.07
CA ASP A 88 1.92 -1.46 -15.76
C ASP A 88 0.48 -1.84 -16.12
N ALA A 89 0.27 -3.04 -16.67
CA ALA A 89 -1.05 -3.54 -17.02
C ALA A 89 -1.97 -3.66 -15.80
N SER A 90 -1.45 -4.16 -14.66
CA SER A 90 -2.24 -4.28 -13.42
C SER A 90 -2.66 -2.93 -12.82
N ARG A 91 -1.94 -1.85 -13.16
CA ARG A 91 -2.18 -0.49 -12.68
C ARG A 91 -3.11 0.33 -13.56
N LEU A 92 -3.58 -0.23 -14.67
CA LEU A 92 -4.61 0.43 -15.48
C LEU A 92 -5.80 0.79 -14.58
N GLU A 93 -6.29 2.02 -14.70
CA GLU A 93 -7.34 2.56 -13.82
C GLU A 93 -8.60 1.68 -13.87
N GLY A 94 -8.95 1.19 -15.06
CA GLY A 94 -10.04 0.23 -15.27
C GLY A 94 -9.85 -1.14 -14.63
N PHE A 95 -8.72 -1.41 -13.96
CA PHE A 95 -8.50 -2.59 -13.11
C PHE A 95 -8.22 -2.19 -11.65
N ALA A 96 -7.29 -1.28 -11.42
CA ALA A 96 -6.83 -0.92 -10.07
C ALA A 96 -7.87 -0.17 -9.24
N ALA A 97 -8.82 0.51 -9.87
CA ALA A 97 -9.87 1.29 -9.19
C ALA A 97 -11.24 0.61 -9.18
N LEU A 98 -11.33 -0.67 -9.61
CA LEU A 98 -12.59 -1.39 -9.63
C LEU A 98 -13.07 -1.78 -8.23
N HIS A 99 -14.37 -1.66 -8.02
CA HIS A 99 -15.04 -2.25 -6.86
C HIS A 99 -15.70 -3.56 -7.28
N PRO A 100 -15.54 -4.68 -6.54
CA PRO A 100 -16.10 -5.98 -6.93
C PRO A 100 -17.63 -6.03 -7.08
N GLN A 101 -18.35 -5.05 -6.53
CA GLN A 101 -19.82 -4.92 -6.63
C GLN A 101 -20.26 -3.74 -7.49
N GLN A 102 -19.42 -3.24 -8.40
CA GLN A 102 -19.88 -2.32 -9.45
C GLN A 102 -20.89 -3.02 -10.37
N GLU A 103 -21.79 -2.24 -10.96
CA GLU A 103 -22.72 -2.74 -11.96
C GLU A 103 -21.94 -3.35 -13.14
N SER A 104 -22.42 -4.46 -13.66
CA SER A 104 -21.68 -5.28 -14.63
C SER A 104 -21.36 -4.54 -15.93
N GLU A 105 -22.24 -3.61 -16.31
CA GLU A 105 -22.18 -2.75 -17.47
C GLU A 105 -20.96 -1.82 -17.43
N ASP A 106 -20.53 -1.42 -16.23
CA ASP A 106 -19.40 -0.50 -16.03
C ASP A 106 -18.03 -1.22 -16.02
N VAL A 107 -18.03 -2.56 -15.95
CA VAL A 107 -16.82 -3.38 -15.74
C VAL A 107 -16.58 -4.44 -16.82
N GLN A 108 -17.19 -4.27 -17.99
CA GLN A 108 -17.09 -5.23 -19.10
C GLN A 108 -15.65 -5.58 -19.50
N GLY A 109 -14.71 -4.63 -19.43
CA GLY A 109 -13.30 -4.90 -19.74
C GLY A 109 -12.64 -5.91 -18.79
N ALA A 110 -12.96 -5.87 -17.49
CA ALA A 110 -12.47 -6.84 -16.53
C ALA A 110 -13.14 -8.21 -16.69
N LEU A 111 -14.46 -8.22 -16.98
CA LEU A 111 -15.19 -9.45 -17.25
C LEU A 111 -14.69 -10.15 -18.52
N GLN A 112 -14.39 -9.39 -19.57
CA GLN A 112 -13.77 -9.90 -20.78
C GLN A 112 -12.39 -10.52 -20.49
N LEU A 113 -11.54 -9.84 -19.73
CA LEU A 113 -10.23 -10.38 -19.34
C LEU A 113 -10.36 -11.72 -18.60
N MET A 114 -11.30 -11.82 -17.65
CA MET A 114 -11.55 -13.07 -16.92
C MET A 114 -12.03 -14.18 -17.85
N TYR A 115 -12.91 -13.87 -18.79
CA TYR A 115 -13.44 -14.82 -19.77
C TYR A 115 -12.34 -15.34 -20.70
N GLU A 116 -11.49 -14.45 -21.24
CA GLU A 116 -10.42 -14.81 -22.18
C GLU A 116 -9.26 -15.57 -21.52
N LEU A 117 -9.05 -15.37 -20.21
CA LEU A 117 -8.01 -16.06 -19.44
C LEU A 117 -8.41 -17.46 -18.97
N SER A 118 -9.72 -17.75 -18.94
CA SER A 118 -10.29 -19.03 -18.48
C SER A 118 -10.07 -20.16 -19.48
#